data_AF-A0A453JLS7-F1
#
_entry.id   AF-A0A453JLS7-F1
#
_cell.length_a   1.000
_cell.length_b   1.000
_cell.length_c   1.000
_cell.angle_alpha   90.00
_cell.angle_beta   90.00
_cell.angle_gamma   90.00
#
_symmetry.space_group_name_H-M   'P 1'
#
loop_
_entity.id
_entity.type
_entity.pdbx_description
1 polymer ?
#
loop_
_entity_poly.entity_id
_entity_poly.type
_entity_poly.pdbx_seq_one_letter_code
_entity_poly.pdbx_strand_id
1 'polypeptide(L)'
;VVTLLCHGVSGREATEVSPILEALPNLEQFIYCSSAGVYLKSDLLPHFETDAVDPKSRHKGKLETESLLETSGVNWTSIRPVYIYGPLNYNPVEEWFFHRLKAGRPIPIPNAGNQITQLGHVKDLATAFIKVLGNPKASKQVYNISGSKYVTFDGLARACAKAGGFPEPEIIHYNPKDFDFGKKKAFPFRDQVFLLHHALKKYSYYSVAD
;
A
#
# COMPACT_ATOMS: atom_id res chain seq x y z
N VAL A 1 -10.98 24.90 -8.81
CA VAL A 1 -10.32 23.63 -8.44
C VAL A 1 -10.02 23.59 -6.94
N VAL A 2 -11.04 23.31 -6.13
CA VAL A 2 -10.78 22.82 -4.76
C VAL A 2 -10.62 21.32 -4.90
N THR A 3 -9.39 20.83 -4.80
CA THR A 3 -9.10 19.40 -4.70
C THR A 3 -8.51 19.12 -3.34
N LEU A 4 -9.10 18.17 -2.62
CA LEU A 4 -8.60 17.74 -1.33
C LEU A 4 -7.89 16.40 -1.46
N LEU A 5 -6.67 16.33 -0.94
CA LEU A 5 -5.91 15.10 -0.79
C LEU A 5 -5.88 14.71 0.68
N CYS A 6 -6.61 13.66 1.05
CA CYS A 6 -6.60 13.14 2.41
C CYS A 6 -5.63 11.95 2.53
N HIS A 7 -4.56 12.14 3.30
CA HIS A 7 -3.62 11.10 3.70
C HIS A 7 -3.35 11.20 5.21
N GLY A 8 -3.41 10.09 5.93
CA GLY A 8 -3.04 10.06 7.35
C GLY A 8 -4.19 10.43 8.28
N VAL A 9 -3.98 11.44 9.14
CA VAL A 9 -4.77 11.72 10.36
C VAL A 9 -6.16 12.34 10.09
N SER A 10 -6.47 12.78 8.87
CA SER A 10 -7.71 13.47 8.51
C SER A 10 -8.61 12.67 7.55
N GLY A 11 -8.63 11.35 7.70
CA GLY A 11 -9.33 10.45 6.77
C GLY A 11 -9.06 8.97 7.03
N ARG A 12 -8.71 8.60 8.27
CA ARG A 12 -8.65 7.19 8.66
C ARG A 12 -10.03 6.60 8.81
N GLU A 13 -10.96 7.41 9.30
CA GLU A 13 -12.33 7.03 9.59
C GLU A 13 -13.29 7.95 8.84
N ALA A 14 -14.46 7.43 8.46
CA ALA A 14 -15.46 8.18 7.71
C ALA A 14 -15.93 9.43 8.47
N THR A 15 -15.98 9.36 9.80
CA THR A 15 -16.35 10.46 10.70
C THR A 15 -15.39 11.65 10.64
N GLU A 16 -14.14 11.45 10.24
CA GLU A 16 -13.16 12.53 10.01
C GLU A 16 -13.38 13.21 8.66
N VAL A 17 -13.99 12.52 7.70
CA VAL A 17 -14.21 12.99 6.33
C VAL A 17 -15.53 13.74 6.18
N SER A 18 -16.60 13.30 6.84
CA SER A 18 -17.92 13.94 6.73
C SER A 18 -17.90 15.47 6.97
N PRO A 19 -17.25 15.99 8.04
CA PRO A 19 -17.22 17.44 8.28
C PRO A 19 -16.50 18.21 7.17
N ILE A 20 -15.54 17.57 6.48
CA ILE A 20 -14.80 18.21 5.39
C ILE A 20 -15.68 18.30 4.14
N LEU A 21 -16.47 17.27 3.86
CA LEU A 21 -17.43 17.29 2.75
C LEU A 21 -18.51 18.35 2.98
N GLU A 22 -19.01 18.47 4.22
CA GLU A 22 -19.99 19.49 4.61
C GLU A 22 -19.42 20.92 4.51
N ALA A 23 -18.16 21.13 4.93
CA ALA A 23 -17.50 22.43 4.88
C ALA A 23 -17.12 22.88 3.46
N LEU A 24 -17.06 21.95 2.49
CA LEU A 24 -16.64 22.21 1.11
C LEU A 24 -17.76 21.82 0.11
N PRO A 25 -18.90 22.52 0.08
CA PRO A 25 -20.03 22.16 -0.79
C PRO A 25 -19.73 22.27 -2.29
N ASN A 26 -18.68 23.01 -2.67
CA ASN A 26 -18.23 23.18 -4.06
C ASN A 26 -16.97 22.35 -4.38
N LEU A 27 -16.73 21.25 -3.63
CA LEU A 27 -15.58 20.39 -3.85
C LEU A 27 -15.67 19.69 -5.22
N GLU A 28 -14.71 19.96 -6.10
CA GLU A 28 -14.70 19.42 -7.48
C GLU A 28 -14.17 17.97 -7.53
N GLN A 29 -13.24 17.62 -6.64
CA GLN A 29 -12.70 16.27 -6.55
C GLN A 29 -12.15 16.00 -5.14
N PHE A 30 -12.48 14.84 -4.58
CA PHE A 30 -11.88 14.30 -3.37
C PHE A 30 -10.92 13.15 -3.73
N ILE A 31 -9.62 13.31 -3.50
CA ILE A 31 -8.63 12.26 -3.75
C ILE A 31 -8.26 11.60 -2.42
N TYR A 32 -8.63 10.34 -2.28
CA TYR A 32 -8.50 9.58 -1.05
C TYR A 32 -7.33 8.61 -1.06
N CYS A 33 -6.47 8.66 -0.04
CA CYS A 33 -5.45 7.63 0.15
C CYS A 33 -5.96 6.48 1.03
N SER A 34 -6.60 5.51 0.39
CA SER A 34 -6.98 4.25 0.99
C SER A 34 -5.76 3.33 1.24
N SER A 35 -5.94 2.02 1.26
CA SER A 35 -4.86 1.04 1.40
C SER A 35 -5.22 -0.26 0.71
N ALA A 36 -4.26 -0.90 0.07
CA ALA A 36 -4.40 -2.28 -0.37
C ALA A 36 -4.71 -3.24 0.80
N GLY A 37 -4.37 -2.85 2.02
CA GLY A 37 -4.59 -3.67 3.20
C GLY A 37 -6.06 -3.95 3.54
N VAL A 38 -7.00 -3.38 2.78
CA VAL A 38 -8.44 -3.60 2.90
C VAL A 38 -8.94 -4.87 2.22
N TYR A 39 -8.17 -5.47 1.30
CA TYR A 39 -8.61 -6.68 0.59
C TYR A 39 -8.79 -7.87 1.52
N LEU A 40 -9.83 -8.66 1.25
CA LEU A 40 -10.03 -9.96 1.85
C LEU A 40 -9.00 -10.95 1.30
N LYS A 41 -8.52 -11.84 2.17
CA LYS A 41 -7.59 -12.89 1.76
C LYS A 41 -8.23 -13.72 0.64
N SER A 42 -7.48 -13.91 -0.44
CA SER A 42 -7.90 -14.65 -1.63
C SER A 42 -6.81 -15.66 -2.02
N ASP A 43 -7.23 -16.78 -2.60
CA ASP A 43 -6.33 -17.75 -3.23
C ASP A 43 -6.04 -17.40 -4.71
N LEU A 44 -6.83 -16.49 -5.29
CA LEU A 44 -6.62 -15.92 -6.62
C LEU A 44 -5.86 -14.60 -6.50
N LEU A 45 -4.72 -14.51 -7.18
CA LEU A 45 -3.81 -13.38 -7.15
C LEU A 45 -3.44 -12.96 -8.58
N PRO A 46 -3.08 -11.67 -8.80
CA PRO A 46 -3.03 -10.59 -7.82
C PRO A 46 -4.42 -10.02 -7.51
N HIS A 47 -4.53 -9.19 -6.47
CA HIS A 47 -5.78 -8.48 -6.20
C HIS A 47 -6.06 -7.39 -7.24
N PHE A 48 -7.32 -7.33 -7.68
CA PHE A 48 -7.87 -6.29 -8.54
C PHE A 48 -8.79 -5.34 -7.74
N GLU A 49 -9.07 -4.16 -8.28
CA GLU A 49 -9.92 -3.14 -7.65
C GLU A 49 -11.35 -3.62 -7.36
N THR A 50 -11.81 -4.60 -8.12
CA THR A 50 -13.12 -5.25 -8.01
C THR A 50 -13.18 -6.39 -7.00
N ASP A 51 -12.04 -6.81 -6.44
CA ASP A 51 -12.01 -7.95 -5.54
C ASP A 51 -12.63 -7.63 -4.17
N ALA A 52 -13.11 -8.67 -3.51
CA ALA A 52 -13.74 -8.57 -2.20
C ALA A 52 -12.81 -7.92 -1.16
N VAL A 53 -13.38 -7.06 -0.35
CA VAL A 53 -12.72 -6.37 0.76
C VAL A 53 -13.09 -7.03 2.09
N ASP A 54 -12.24 -6.88 3.10
CA ASP A 54 -12.44 -7.42 4.45
C ASP A 54 -12.98 -6.34 5.40
N PRO A 55 -14.27 -6.40 5.79
CA PRO A 55 -14.87 -5.46 6.73
C PRO A 55 -14.23 -5.51 8.13
N LYS A 56 -13.53 -6.60 8.46
CA LYS A 56 -12.83 -6.78 9.73
C LYS A 56 -11.34 -6.43 9.62
N SER A 57 -10.90 -5.89 8.48
CA SER A 57 -9.50 -5.54 8.30
C SER A 57 -9.08 -4.45 9.30
N ARG A 58 -7.78 -4.39 9.60
CA ARG A 58 -7.19 -3.29 10.38
C ARG A 58 -7.38 -1.90 9.75
N HIS A 59 -7.86 -1.86 8.50
CA HIS A 59 -8.09 -0.66 7.71
C HIS A 59 -9.58 -0.44 7.43
N LYS A 60 -10.48 -1.02 8.22
CA LYS A 60 -11.93 -0.89 8.05
C LYS A 60 -12.42 0.57 7.93
N GLY A 61 -11.84 1.50 8.69
CA GLY A 61 -12.19 2.93 8.58
C GLY A 61 -11.93 3.51 7.18
N LYS A 62 -10.93 2.97 6.47
CA LYS A 62 -10.66 3.33 5.08
C LYS A 62 -11.72 2.80 4.11
N LEU A 63 -12.24 1.61 4.36
CA LEU A 63 -13.36 1.06 3.60
C LEU A 63 -14.64 1.86 3.86
N GLU A 64 -14.92 2.16 5.13
CA GLU A 64 -16.07 2.99 5.51
C GLU A 64 -15.99 4.37 4.87
N THR A 65 -14.79 4.94 4.76
CA THR A 65 -14.55 6.21 4.04
C THR A 65 -14.80 6.08 2.54
N GLU A 66 -14.35 5.00 1.89
CA GLU A 66 -14.66 4.75 0.48
C GLU A 66 -16.19 4.63 0.26
N SER A 67 -16.89 3.89 1.11
CA SER A 67 -18.36 3.78 1.05
C SER A 67 -19.08 5.11 1.31
N LEU A 68 -18.55 5.95 2.22
CA LEU A 68 -19.05 7.31 2.42
C LEU A 68 -18.89 8.13 1.14
N LEU A 69 -17.71 8.11 0.51
CA LEU A 69 -17.45 8.86 -0.72
C LEU A 69 -18.36 8.40 -1.87
N GLU A 70 -18.60 7.09 -2.00
CA GLU A 70 -19.54 6.50 -2.96
C GLU A 70 -20.96 7.06 -2.82
N THR A 71 -21.42 7.23 -1.58
CA THR A 71 -22.78 7.69 -1.27
C THR A 71 -22.91 9.21 -1.10
N SER A 72 -21.80 9.94 -0.96
CA SER A 72 -21.76 11.39 -0.72
C SER A 72 -22.21 12.26 -1.90
N GLY A 73 -22.25 11.72 -3.11
CA GLY A 73 -22.53 12.47 -4.35
C GLY A 73 -21.34 13.29 -4.89
N VAL A 74 -20.27 13.44 -4.11
CA VAL A 74 -19.04 14.15 -4.51
C VAL A 74 -18.26 13.34 -5.55
N ASN A 75 -17.58 14.02 -6.47
CA ASN A 75 -16.63 13.37 -7.36
C ASN A 75 -15.39 12.95 -6.56
N TRP A 76 -15.01 11.67 -6.59
CA TRP A 76 -13.91 11.16 -5.79
C TRP A 76 -13.00 10.21 -6.57
N THR A 77 -11.79 10.00 -6.07
CA THR A 77 -10.86 8.97 -6.56
C THR A 77 -10.18 8.32 -5.36
N SER A 78 -10.18 6.99 -5.27
CA SER A 78 -9.46 6.28 -4.21
C SER A 78 -8.18 5.63 -4.74
N ILE A 79 -7.09 5.80 -4.00
CA ILE A 79 -5.81 5.18 -4.29
C ILE A 79 -5.49 4.18 -3.16
N ARG A 80 -5.31 2.91 -3.52
CA ARG A 80 -4.97 1.80 -2.62
C ARG A 80 -3.50 1.39 -2.83
N PRO A 81 -2.54 2.02 -2.13
CA PRO A 81 -1.13 1.63 -2.22
C PRO A 81 -0.84 0.32 -1.48
N VAL A 82 0.12 -0.46 -1.99
CA VAL A 82 0.82 -1.54 -1.25
C VAL A 82 1.76 -0.96 -0.17
N TYR A 83 2.68 -1.79 0.34
CA TYR A 83 3.81 -1.31 1.14
C TYR A 83 4.60 -0.26 0.37
N ILE A 84 4.62 0.97 0.90
CA ILE A 84 5.41 2.06 0.34
C ILE A 84 6.75 2.12 1.05
N TYR A 85 7.81 2.37 0.29
CA TYR A 85 9.16 2.61 0.78
C TYR A 85 9.72 3.91 0.20
N GLY A 86 10.75 4.44 0.85
CA GLY A 86 11.46 5.64 0.41
C GLY A 86 11.52 6.76 1.46
N PRO A 87 12.10 7.92 1.11
CA PRO A 87 12.35 9.00 2.06
C PRO A 87 11.06 9.49 2.75
N LEU A 88 11.16 9.85 4.03
CA LEU A 88 10.08 10.41 4.86
C LEU A 88 8.88 9.46 5.05
N ASN A 89 9.08 8.15 4.88
CA ASN A 89 8.05 7.15 5.15
C ASN A 89 7.74 7.05 6.65
N TYR A 90 6.47 7.22 7.03
CA TYR A 90 6.02 7.16 8.42
C TYR A 90 6.02 5.72 9.00
N ASN A 91 6.04 4.70 8.13
CA ASN A 91 6.11 3.29 8.52
C ASN A 91 7.16 2.58 7.65
N PRO A 92 8.46 2.83 7.91
CA PRO A 92 9.56 2.36 7.10
C PRO A 92 9.82 0.87 7.33
N VAL A 93 9.06 0.02 6.65
CA VAL A 93 9.17 -1.44 6.77
C VAL A 93 10.55 -1.95 6.35
N GLU A 94 11.21 -1.24 5.45
CA GLU A 94 12.55 -1.51 4.95
C GLU A 94 13.65 -1.18 5.97
N GLU A 95 13.41 -0.22 6.87
CA GLU A 95 14.38 0.23 7.88
C GLU A 95 14.79 -0.92 8.81
N TRP A 96 13.88 -1.87 9.06
CA TRP A 96 14.17 -3.07 9.84
C TRP A 96 15.30 -3.92 9.24
N PHE A 97 15.38 -4.05 7.90
CA PHE A 97 16.48 -4.76 7.25
C PHE A 97 17.77 -3.96 7.35
N PHE A 98 17.70 -2.64 7.07
CA PHE A 98 18.88 -1.78 7.10
C PHE A 98 19.51 -1.70 8.49
N HIS A 99 18.72 -1.67 9.57
CA HIS A 99 19.25 -1.74 10.94
C HIS A 99 20.03 -3.03 11.22
N ARG A 100 19.53 -4.18 10.74
CA ARG A 100 20.23 -5.46 10.91
C ARG A 100 21.51 -5.53 10.09
N LEU A 101 21.43 -5.13 8.83
CA LEU A 101 22.58 -5.07 7.91
C LEU A 101 23.68 -4.16 8.47
N LYS A 102 23.32 -2.95 8.90
CA LYS A 102 24.26 -2.00 9.50
C LYS A 102 24.91 -2.55 10.78
N ALA A 103 24.17 -3.35 11.55
CA ALA A 103 24.66 -3.98 12.77
C ALA A 103 25.42 -5.31 12.53
N GLY A 104 25.58 -5.75 11.27
CA GLY A 104 26.20 -7.04 10.94
C GLY A 104 25.45 -8.24 11.51
N ARG A 105 24.13 -8.13 11.71
CA ARG A 105 23.30 -9.18 12.30
C ARG A 105 22.61 -10.00 11.22
N PRO A 106 22.39 -11.31 11.45
CA PRO A 106 21.58 -12.12 10.56
C PRO A 106 20.16 -11.55 10.41
N ILE A 107 19.57 -11.80 9.25
CA ILE A 107 18.20 -11.41 8.92
C ILE A 107 17.28 -12.62 9.16
N PRO A 108 16.48 -12.64 10.25
CA PRO A 108 15.54 -13.72 10.50
C PRO A 108 14.33 -13.57 9.58
N ILE A 109 14.07 -14.57 8.77
CA ILE A 109 12.95 -14.60 7.82
C ILE A 109 12.01 -15.74 8.22
N PRO A 110 10.69 -15.48 8.34
CA PRO A 110 9.75 -16.51 8.75
C PRO A 110 9.62 -17.61 7.69
N ASN A 111 9.46 -18.85 8.16
CA ASN A 111 9.24 -20.04 7.36
C ASN A 111 10.34 -20.19 6.28
N ALA A 112 9.99 -20.58 5.05
CA ALA A 112 10.96 -20.78 3.96
C ALA A 112 11.39 -19.48 3.23
N GLY A 113 10.91 -18.30 3.66
CA GLY A 113 11.26 -17.01 3.05
C GLY A 113 10.82 -16.77 1.60
N ASN A 114 10.09 -17.72 1.02
CA ASN A 114 9.57 -17.67 -0.35
C ASN A 114 8.21 -16.96 -0.45
N GLN A 115 7.68 -16.41 0.64
CA GLN A 115 6.49 -15.57 0.61
C GLN A 115 6.75 -14.35 -0.26
N ILE A 116 5.81 -14.06 -1.15
CA ILE A 116 5.96 -13.00 -2.16
C ILE A 116 5.14 -11.79 -1.73
N THR A 117 5.77 -10.62 -1.76
CA THR A 117 5.13 -9.33 -1.55
C THR A 117 5.50 -8.34 -2.67
N GLN A 118 4.96 -7.15 -2.58
CA GLN A 118 5.15 -6.08 -3.54
C GLN A 118 5.33 -4.76 -2.79
N LEU A 119 6.32 -3.97 -3.21
CA LEU A 119 6.60 -2.65 -2.65
C LEU A 119 6.51 -1.60 -3.76
N GLY A 120 5.98 -0.42 -3.45
CA GLY A 120 5.96 0.76 -4.32
C GLY A 120 6.85 1.87 -3.77
N HIS A 121 7.55 2.61 -4.62
CA HIS A 121 8.34 3.75 -4.16
C HIS A 121 7.43 4.97 -3.92
N VAL A 122 7.74 5.79 -2.90
CA VAL A 122 6.93 6.97 -2.56
C VAL A 122 6.79 7.97 -3.72
N LYS A 123 7.82 8.11 -4.58
CA LYS A 123 7.73 8.96 -5.79
C LYS A 123 6.72 8.43 -6.81
N ASP A 124 6.59 7.11 -6.94
CA ASP A 124 5.63 6.50 -7.86
C ASP A 124 4.20 6.71 -7.34
N LEU A 125 4.02 6.62 -6.02
CA LEU A 125 2.74 6.96 -5.38
C LEU A 125 2.40 8.44 -5.57
N ALA A 126 3.33 9.35 -5.34
CA ALA A 126 3.13 10.78 -5.60
C ALA A 126 2.76 11.05 -7.07
N THR A 127 3.42 10.36 -8.01
CA THR A 127 3.09 10.43 -9.44
C THR A 127 1.67 9.94 -9.71
N ALA A 128 1.20 8.90 -9.02
CA ALA A 128 -0.18 8.42 -9.15
C ALA A 128 -1.19 9.48 -8.68
N PHE A 129 -0.94 10.16 -7.55
CA PHE A 129 -1.78 11.27 -7.09
C PHE A 129 -1.86 12.41 -8.11
N ILE A 130 -0.73 12.79 -8.70
CA ILE A 130 -0.69 13.82 -9.74
C ILE A 130 -1.48 13.39 -10.98
N LYS A 131 -1.40 12.13 -11.39
CA LYS A 131 -2.09 11.62 -12.59
C LYS A 131 -3.61 11.57 -12.48
N VAL A 132 -4.15 11.44 -11.26
CA VAL A 132 -5.61 11.41 -11.04
C VAL A 132 -6.20 12.80 -10.80
N LEU A 133 -5.36 13.79 -10.47
CA LEU A 133 -5.75 15.16 -10.21
C LEU A 133 -6.42 15.78 -11.44
N GLY A 134 -7.70 16.14 -11.30
CA GLY A 134 -8.49 16.76 -12.37
C GLY A 134 -8.76 15.84 -13.57
N ASN A 135 -8.41 14.55 -13.49
CA ASN A 135 -8.57 13.62 -14.60
C ASN A 135 -10.00 13.06 -14.61
N PRO A 136 -10.82 13.32 -15.66
CA PRO A 136 -12.19 12.82 -15.71
C PRO A 136 -12.27 11.29 -15.71
N LYS A 137 -11.25 10.59 -16.24
CA LYS A 137 -11.17 9.12 -16.23
C LYS A 137 -10.94 8.55 -14.83
N ALA A 138 -10.53 9.38 -13.87
CA ALA A 138 -10.35 9.02 -12.46
C ALA A 138 -11.58 9.26 -11.61
N SER A 139 -12.65 9.82 -12.18
CA SER A 139 -13.91 10.07 -11.49
C SER A 139 -14.55 8.76 -11.01
N LYS A 140 -14.82 8.69 -9.70
CA LYS A 140 -15.43 7.56 -8.99
C LYS A 140 -14.70 6.24 -9.26
N GLN A 141 -13.37 6.30 -9.35
CA GLN A 141 -12.51 5.14 -9.57
C GLN A 141 -11.68 4.81 -8.33
N VAL A 142 -11.37 3.53 -8.20
CA VAL A 142 -10.34 3.01 -7.30
C VAL A 142 -9.12 2.61 -8.12
N TYR A 143 -7.92 2.83 -7.59
CA TYR A 143 -6.66 2.41 -8.23
C TYR A 143 -5.71 1.73 -7.25
N ASN A 144 -5.27 0.53 -7.61
CA ASN A 144 -4.19 -0.16 -6.92
C ASN A 144 -2.83 0.37 -7.38
N ILE A 145 -2.01 0.85 -6.44
CA ILE A 145 -0.69 1.41 -6.72
C ILE A 145 0.40 0.56 -6.05
N SER A 146 1.37 0.12 -6.85
CA SER A 146 2.39 -0.84 -6.47
C SER A 146 3.61 -0.73 -7.38
N GLY A 147 4.74 -1.33 -6.98
CA GLY A 147 5.92 -1.44 -7.85
C GLY A 147 5.73 -2.51 -8.93
N SER A 148 6.52 -2.45 -9.99
CA SER A 148 6.38 -3.34 -11.15
C SER A 148 6.84 -4.79 -10.91
N LYS A 149 7.56 -5.06 -9.81
CA LYS A 149 8.15 -6.35 -9.50
C LYS A 149 7.56 -6.94 -8.22
N TYR A 150 7.41 -8.26 -8.23
CA TYR A 150 7.17 -9.04 -7.04
C TYR A 150 8.50 -9.47 -6.42
N VAL A 151 8.55 -9.58 -5.10
CA VAL A 151 9.78 -9.89 -4.36
C VAL A 151 9.49 -10.88 -3.25
N THR A 152 10.33 -11.90 -3.09
CA THR A 152 10.28 -12.79 -1.93
C THR A 152 10.84 -12.08 -0.70
N PHE A 153 10.57 -12.57 0.51
CA PHE A 153 11.20 -11.99 1.71
C PHE A 153 12.72 -12.10 1.67
N ASP A 154 13.26 -13.25 1.25
CA ASP A 154 14.70 -13.40 1.02
C ASP A 154 15.23 -12.43 -0.03
N GLY A 155 14.48 -12.27 -1.14
CA GLY A 155 14.83 -11.35 -2.22
C GLY A 155 14.85 -9.90 -1.75
N LEU A 156 13.95 -9.53 -0.83
CA LEU A 156 13.89 -8.20 -0.25
C LEU A 156 15.10 -7.93 0.65
N ALA A 157 15.49 -8.90 1.49
CA ALA A 157 16.68 -8.82 2.31
C ALA A 157 17.95 -8.60 1.45
N ARG A 158 18.12 -9.39 0.38
CA ARG A 158 19.21 -9.24 -0.58
C ARG A 158 19.17 -7.90 -1.33
N ALA A 159 17.97 -7.44 -1.72
CA ALA A 159 17.80 -6.14 -2.37
C ALA A 159 18.20 -4.99 -1.44
N CYS A 160 17.83 -5.05 -0.16
CA CYS A 160 18.26 -4.08 0.85
C CYS A 160 19.78 -4.09 1.04
N ALA A 161 20.40 -5.27 1.15
CA ALA A 161 21.86 -5.38 1.26
C ALA A 161 22.58 -4.72 0.08
N LYS A 162 22.16 -5.08 -1.14
CA LYS A 162 22.69 -4.49 -2.38
C LYS A 162 22.49 -2.97 -2.43
N ALA A 163 21.30 -2.47 -2.10
CA ALA A 163 20.99 -1.06 -2.15
C ALA A 163 21.78 -0.25 -1.11
N GLY A 164 22.05 -0.82 0.06
CA GLY A 164 22.83 -0.20 1.13
C GLY A 164 24.35 -0.36 1.00
N GLY A 165 24.85 -1.07 -0.01
CA GLY A 165 26.27 -1.37 -0.17
C GLY A 165 26.83 -2.34 0.88
N PHE A 166 25.97 -3.19 1.45
CA PHE A 166 26.36 -4.22 2.41
C PHE A 166 26.75 -5.53 1.69
N PRO A 167 27.54 -6.41 2.34
CA PRO A 167 27.76 -7.77 1.86
C PRO A 167 26.46 -8.57 1.74
N GLU A 168 26.54 -9.73 1.08
CA GLU A 168 25.43 -10.68 1.02
C GLU A 168 24.96 -11.04 2.45
N PRO A 169 23.65 -10.89 2.77
CA PRO A 169 23.19 -11.06 4.13
C PRO A 169 23.14 -12.53 4.51
N GLU A 170 23.53 -12.82 5.76
CA GLU A 170 23.18 -14.09 6.38
C GLU A 170 21.67 -14.11 6.67
N ILE A 171 20.95 -15.01 6.02
CA ILE A 171 19.51 -15.20 6.21
C ILE A 171 19.29 -16.45 7.07
N ILE A 172 18.53 -16.30 8.15
CA ILE A 172 18.15 -17.40 9.04
C ILE A 172 16.65 -17.60 8.94
N HIS A 173 16.23 -18.77 8.46
CA HIS A 173 14.83 -19.17 8.45
C HIS A 173 14.39 -19.65 9.83
N TYR A 174 13.21 -19.23 10.28
CA TYR A 174 12.66 -19.65 11.57
C TYR A 174 11.15 -19.86 11.49
N ASN A 175 10.60 -20.75 12.31
CA ASN A 175 9.16 -20.91 12.44
C ASN A 175 8.62 -19.91 13.47
N PRO A 176 7.75 -18.94 13.08
CA PRO A 176 7.22 -17.95 14.01
C PRO A 176 6.45 -18.53 15.21
N LYS A 177 5.93 -19.76 15.08
CA LYS A 177 5.19 -20.43 16.15
C LYS A 177 6.08 -20.89 17.31
N ASP A 178 7.39 -20.95 17.10
CA ASP A 178 8.35 -21.40 18.12
C ASP A 178 8.74 -20.26 19.08
N PHE A 179 8.20 -19.05 18.88
CA PHE A 179 8.56 -17.84 19.62
C PHE A 179 7.31 -17.09 20.10
N ASP A 180 7.39 -16.52 21.30
CA ASP A 180 6.37 -15.58 21.81
C ASP A 180 6.81 -14.13 21.53
N PHE A 181 6.11 -13.46 20.61
CA PHE A 181 6.34 -12.05 20.28
C PHE A 181 5.42 -11.09 21.06
N GLY A 182 4.55 -11.60 21.94
CA GLY A 182 3.51 -10.85 22.62
C GLY A 182 2.64 -10.06 21.65
N LYS A 183 2.55 -8.73 21.84
CA LYS A 183 1.78 -7.84 20.96
C LYS A 183 2.55 -7.39 19.70
N LYS A 184 3.83 -7.76 19.57
CA LYS A 184 4.66 -7.36 18.43
C LYS A 184 4.46 -8.33 17.27
N LYS A 185 4.73 -7.84 16.06
CA LYS A 185 4.74 -8.69 14.87
C LYS A 185 6.02 -9.51 14.82
N ALA A 186 5.91 -10.77 14.41
CA ALA A 186 7.06 -11.63 14.16
C ALA A 186 7.96 -11.07 13.04
N PHE A 187 7.36 -10.42 12.03
CA PHE A 187 8.04 -9.88 10.87
C PHE A 187 7.40 -8.54 10.43
N PRO A 188 8.13 -7.62 9.76
CA PRO A 188 7.56 -6.34 9.33
C PRO A 188 6.40 -6.46 8.32
N PHE A 189 6.41 -7.52 7.51
CA PHE A 189 5.41 -7.83 6.50
C PHE A 189 4.40 -8.85 7.03
N ARG A 190 3.22 -8.90 6.40
CA ARG A 190 2.23 -9.95 6.69
C ARG A 190 2.79 -11.29 6.23
N ASP A 191 2.62 -12.33 7.03
CA ASP A 191 3.00 -13.71 6.67
C ASP A 191 1.97 -14.33 5.70
N GLN A 192 1.88 -13.75 4.50
CA GLN A 192 1.04 -14.24 3.40
C GLN A 192 1.55 -13.67 2.07
N VAL A 193 1.21 -14.33 0.97
CA VAL A 193 1.41 -13.76 -0.37
C VAL A 193 0.46 -12.57 -0.53
N PHE A 194 0.98 -11.42 -0.97
CA PHE A 194 0.19 -10.21 -1.11
C PHE A 194 0.63 -9.38 -2.32
N LEU A 195 -0.16 -9.44 -3.39
CA LEU A 195 0.15 -8.86 -4.70
C LEU A 195 -1.04 -8.05 -5.19
N LEU A 196 -0.77 -6.94 -5.87
CA LEU A 196 -1.78 -6.14 -6.55
C LEU A 196 -1.53 -6.09 -8.05
N HIS A 197 -2.64 -6.04 -8.80
CA HIS A 197 -2.60 -5.55 -10.16
C HIS A 197 -2.25 -4.05 -10.14
N HIS A 198 -1.20 -3.65 -10.85
CA HIS A 198 -0.78 -2.24 -10.87
C HIS A 198 -1.62 -1.43 -11.86
N ALA A 199 -2.46 -0.54 -11.35
CA ALA A 199 -3.46 0.18 -12.15
C ALA A 199 -2.87 1.14 -13.19
N LEU A 200 -1.68 1.73 -12.98
CA LEU A 200 -1.13 2.68 -13.95
C LEU A 200 -0.74 2.02 -15.28
N LYS A 201 -0.58 0.68 -15.33
CA LYS A 201 -0.43 -0.04 -16.61
C LYS A 201 -1.69 0.03 -17.47
N LYS A 202 -2.87 0.15 -16.84
CA LYS A 202 -4.16 0.32 -17.54
C LYS A 202 -4.19 1.64 -18.31
N TYR A 203 -3.48 2.69 -17.86
CA TYR A 203 -3.48 4.00 -18.54
C TYR A 203 -2.31 4.22 -19.51
N SER A 204 -1.22 3.45 -19.40
CA SER A 204 -0.16 3.47 -20.43
C SER A 204 -0.60 2.78 -21.73
N TYR A 205 -1.46 1.77 -21.68
CA TYR A 205 -1.94 1.08 -22.89
C TYR A 205 -3.01 1.85 -23.68
N TYR A 206 -3.78 2.74 -23.04
CA TYR A 206 -4.77 3.60 -23.72
C TYR A 206 -4.24 5.01 -24.06
N SER A 207 -2.92 5.23 -24.04
CA SER A 207 -2.29 6.49 -24.48
C SER A 207 -1.44 6.34 -25.75
N VAL A 208 -1.58 5.22 -26.47
CA VAL A 208 -0.93 4.98 -27.77
C VAL A 208 -1.97 4.64 -28.87
N ALA A 209 -3.23 4.99 -28.64
CA ALA A 209 -4.28 4.87 -29.63
C ALA A 209 -5.12 6.14 -29.59
N ASP A 210 -4.57 7.20 -30.17
CA ASP A 210 -5.27 8.30 -30.86
C ASP A 210 -4.33 8.78 -31.98
#